data_AF-A0A1I7RRY1-F1
#
_entry.id   AF-A0A1I7RRY1-F1
#
_cell.length_a   1.000
_cell.length_b   1.000
_cell.length_c   1.000
_cell.angle_alpha   90.00
_cell.angle_beta   90.00
_cell.angle_gamma   90.00
#
_symmetry.space_group_name_H-M   'P 1'
#
loop_
_entity.id
_entity.type
_entity.pdbx_description
1 polymer ?
#
loop_
_entity_poly.entity_id
_entity_poly.type
_entity_poly.pdbx_seq_one_letter_code
_entity_poly.pdbx_strand_id
1 'polypeptide(L)'
;MSDDPVAEFLAREDGALDEELNNVVAAPVVNGFQPNGIQDSHEDSGVDLVGQAGDISPPAVLQPTNGRGASPASSVHSSSNHSHYLTSQEEPESIKKWREKHLKSIKEKDELEEKQKNELREQAKKELEAWHKQKEVEIADRKKQNRIAEEKLSKNLVESQSNGQGWAEIAKLIDTGKPAKNAVDTTRMRALILEHKEETVA
;
A
#
# COMPACT_ATOMS: atom_id res chain seq x y z
N MET A 1 -6.03 -38.80 -33.34
CA MET A 1 -5.57 -37.77 -32.38
C MET A 1 -6.43 -37.95 -31.15
N SER A 2 -5.88 -38.56 -30.11
CA SER A 2 -6.61 -38.81 -28.87
C SER A 2 -6.34 -37.63 -27.96
N ASP A 3 -7.37 -36.81 -27.72
CA ASP A 3 -7.30 -35.70 -26.77
C ASP A 3 -7.01 -36.25 -25.36
N ASP A 4 -5.97 -35.71 -24.74
CA ASP A 4 -5.54 -36.08 -23.40
C ASP A 4 -6.44 -35.36 -22.39
N PRO A 5 -7.29 -36.09 -21.63
CA PRO A 5 -8.21 -35.48 -20.67
C PRO A 5 -7.49 -34.72 -19.55
N VAL A 6 -6.20 -35.01 -19.32
CA VAL A 6 -5.37 -34.27 -18.36
C VAL A 6 -4.97 -32.90 -18.92
N ALA A 7 -4.71 -32.81 -20.22
CA ALA A 7 -4.39 -31.55 -20.89
C ALA A 7 -5.60 -30.59 -20.91
N GLU A 8 -6.81 -31.12 -21.10
CA GLU A 8 -8.05 -30.33 -21.02
C GLU A 8 -8.31 -29.82 -19.60
N PHE A 9 -8.02 -30.63 -18.57
CA PHE A 9 -8.14 -30.22 -17.17
C PHE A 9 -7.14 -29.13 -16.78
N LEU A 10 -5.87 -29.27 -17.18
CA LEU A 10 -4.83 -28.27 -16.93
C LEU A 10 -5.15 -26.94 -17.64
N ALA A 11 -5.57 -26.99 -18.91
CA ALA A 11 -5.97 -25.80 -19.65
C ALA A 11 -7.20 -25.11 -19.03
N ARG A 12 -8.10 -25.89 -18.43
CA ARG A 12 -9.29 -25.37 -17.75
C ARG A 12 -8.96 -24.71 -16.41
N GLU A 13 -8.05 -25.28 -15.62
CA GLU A 13 -7.61 -24.65 -14.37
C GLU A 13 -6.73 -23.41 -14.64
N ASP A 14 -5.84 -23.45 -15.63
CA ASP A 14 -5.01 -22.29 -16.01
C ASP A 14 -5.88 -21.12 -16.51
N GLY A 15 -6.94 -21.39 -17.27
CA GLY A 15 -7.87 -20.34 -17.73
C GLY A 15 -8.71 -19.71 -16.61
N ALA A 16 -9.06 -20.48 -15.57
CA ALA A 16 -9.83 -19.99 -14.43
C ALA A 16 -9.03 -19.02 -13.54
N LEU A 17 -7.71 -19.24 -13.43
CA LEU A 17 -6.81 -18.35 -12.68
C LEU A 17 -6.56 -17.02 -13.40
N ASP A 18 -6.52 -17.03 -14.73
CA ASP A 18 -6.33 -15.82 -15.54
C ASP A 18 -7.57 -14.90 -15.51
N GLU A 19 -8.78 -15.49 -15.42
CA GLU A 19 -10.03 -14.74 -15.19
C GLU A 19 -10.13 -14.15 -13.77
N GLU A 20 -9.63 -14.84 -12.74
CA GLU A 20 -9.65 -14.34 -11.35
C GLU A 20 -8.68 -13.16 -11.15
N LEU A 21 -7.52 -13.17 -11.81
CA LEU A 21 -6.54 -12.08 -11.74
C LEU A 21 -7.04 -10.78 -12.41
N ASN A 22 -7.78 -10.91 -13.52
CA ASN A 22 -8.37 -9.77 -14.22
C ASN A 22 -9.53 -9.12 -13.44
N ASN A 23 -10.21 -9.87 -12.57
CA ASN A 23 -11.34 -9.35 -11.80
C ASN A 23 -10.89 -8.54 -10.56
N VAL A 24 -9.66 -8.72 -10.08
CA VAL A 24 -9.06 -7.88 -9.01
C VAL A 24 -8.58 -6.52 -9.54
N VAL A 25 -8.24 -6.44 -10.83
CA VAL A 25 -7.78 -5.20 -11.50
C VAL A 25 -8.95 -4.30 -11.96
N ALA A 26 -10.17 -4.85 -12.04
CA ALA A 26 -11.34 -4.16 -12.59
C ALA A 26 -12.27 -3.50 -11.54
N ALA A 27 -11.89 -3.44 -10.26
CA ALA A 27 -12.66 -2.66 -9.29
C ALA A 27 -12.36 -1.16 -9.46
N PRO A 28 -13.35 -0.29 -9.73
CA PRO A 28 -13.11 1.14 -9.78
C PRO A 28 -12.68 1.62 -8.38
N VAL A 29 -11.42 2.05 -8.26
CA VAL A 29 -10.93 2.79 -7.11
C VAL A 29 -11.76 4.07 -7.01
N VAL A 30 -12.72 4.07 -6.08
CA VAL A 30 -13.43 5.27 -5.66
C VAL A 30 -12.42 6.15 -4.93
N ASN A 31 -11.87 7.13 -5.64
CA ASN A 31 -11.07 8.21 -5.05
C ASN A 31 -12.00 9.10 -4.21
N GLY A 32 -12.20 8.71 -2.95
CA GLY A 32 -12.92 9.47 -1.94
C GLY A 32 -12.02 9.83 -0.78
N PHE A 33 -11.02 10.68 -1.00
CA PHE A 33 -10.33 11.37 0.10
C PHE A 33 -10.42 12.88 -0.13
N GLN A 34 -11.38 13.51 0.54
CA GLN A 34 -11.48 14.97 0.60
C GLN A 34 -10.39 15.51 1.53
N PRO A 35 -9.72 16.63 1.19
CA PRO A 35 -8.76 17.25 2.07
C PRO A 35 -9.53 18.12 3.06
N ASN A 36 -9.56 17.73 4.34
CA ASN A 36 -9.88 18.67 5.39
C ASN A 36 -8.77 18.68 6.45
N GLY A 37 -8.09 19.83 6.53
CA GLY A 37 -7.24 20.34 7.60
C GLY A 37 -6.39 19.37 8.39
N ILE A 38 -5.13 19.16 7.97
CA ILE A 38 -4.09 18.63 8.87
C ILE A 38 -3.39 19.83 9.51
N GLN A 39 -3.69 20.07 10.78
CA GLN A 39 -2.83 20.83 11.69
C GLN A 39 -1.57 20.01 11.94
N ASP A 40 -0.44 20.65 11.68
CA ASP A 40 0.90 20.16 12.00
C ASP A 40 1.11 20.20 13.52
N SER A 41 0.97 19.03 14.16
CA SER A 41 1.49 18.79 15.51
C SER A 41 2.37 17.56 15.46
N HIS A 42 3.66 17.83 15.31
CA HIS A 42 4.75 16.88 15.36
C HIS A 42 4.92 16.34 16.79
N GLU A 43 4.08 15.39 17.18
CA GLU A 43 4.28 14.61 18.41
C GLU A 43 4.80 13.21 18.04
N ASP A 44 6.11 13.12 18.15
CA ASP A 44 6.92 11.92 18.33
C ASP A 44 6.25 10.97 19.34
N SER A 45 5.50 9.99 18.82
CA SER A 45 4.95 8.90 19.63
C SER A 45 6.05 7.84 19.82
N GLY A 46 7.07 8.21 20.60
CA GLY A 46 8.12 7.33 21.06
C GLY A 46 7.56 6.23 21.96
N VAL A 47 7.21 5.09 21.36
CA VAL A 47 7.01 3.84 22.09
C VAL A 47 8.37 3.17 22.30
N ASP A 48 9.08 3.63 23.33
CA ASP A 48 10.32 3.03 23.82
C ASP A 48 9.98 1.72 24.58
N LEU A 49 10.01 0.58 23.87
CA LEU A 49 9.75 -0.75 24.46
C LEU A 49 11.01 -1.36 25.10
N VAL A 50 11.71 -0.57 25.90
CA VAL A 50 12.82 -1.03 26.75
C VAL A 50 12.47 -0.71 28.19
N GLY A 51 11.96 -1.71 28.92
CA GLY A 51 11.89 -1.66 30.38
C GLY A 51 10.58 -2.08 31.02
N GLN A 52 10.16 -3.35 30.85
CA GLN A 52 9.31 -4.00 31.84
C GLN A 52 9.80 -5.42 32.08
N ALA A 53 10.76 -5.53 33.00
CA ALA A 53 11.07 -6.79 33.67
C ALA A 53 9.89 -7.12 34.59
N GLY A 54 9.00 -7.97 34.10
CA GLY A 54 7.88 -8.55 34.83
C GLY A 54 7.62 -9.93 34.26
N ASP A 55 7.86 -10.93 35.09
CA ASP A 55 7.66 -12.36 34.85
C ASP A 55 6.25 -12.65 34.32
N ILE A 56 6.13 -13.09 33.06
CA ILE A 56 4.89 -13.67 32.52
C ILE A 56 5.29 -14.87 31.66
N SER A 57 5.04 -16.06 32.20
CA SER A 57 5.13 -17.34 31.50
C SER A 57 4.36 -17.32 30.17
N PRO A 58 4.85 -18.00 29.11
CA PRO A 58 4.14 -18.08 27.84
C PRO A 58 2.80 -18.84 28.00
N PRO A 59 1.70 -18.40 27.36
CA PRO A 59 0.44 -19.11 27.40
C PRO A 59 0.56 -20.45 26.65
N ALA A 60 0.09 -21.51 27.29
CA ALA A 60 0.04 -22.85 26.74
C ALA A 60 -0.82 -22.90 25.47
N VAL A 61 -0.20 -23.26 24.34
CA VAL A 61 -0.92 -23.74 23.15
C VAL A 61 -1.24 -25.21 23.37
N LEU A 62 -2.55 -25.52 23.44
CA LEU A 62 -3.09 -26.86 23.48
C LEU A 62 -2.70 -27.62 22.19
N GLN A 63 -1.76 -28.56 22.32
CA GLN A 63 -1.56 -29.61 21.32
C GLN A 63 -2.76 -30.59 21.35
N PRO A 64 -3.22 -31.11 20.20
CA PRO A 64 -4.17 -32.21 20.19
C PRO A 64 -3.55 -33.41 20.90
N THR A 65 -4.20 -33.81 21.99
CA THR A 65 -3.84 -34.93 22.84
C THR A 65 -4.14 -36.25 22.14
N ASN A 66 -3.11 -36.93 21.63
CA ASN A 66 -3.07 -38.39 21.60
C ASN A 66 -1.93 -38.84 22.50
N GLY A 67 -2.21 -38.80 23.80
CA GLY A 67 -1.28 -39.21 24.84
C GLY A 67 -1.12 -40.72 24.91
N ARG A 68 0.12 -41.18 24.89
CA ARG A 68 0.61 -42.28 25.73
C ARG A 68 2.06 -42.01 26.09
N GLY A 69 2.24 -41.22 27.15
CA GLY A 69 3.46 -41.19 27.92
C GLY A 69 3.46 -42.34 28.91
N ALA A 70 4.45 -43.22 28.81
CA ALA A 70 4.89 -44.09 29.90
C ALA A 70 6.41 -44.18 29.81
N SER A 71 7.06 -43.94 30.95
CA SER A 71 8.49 -43.89 31.21
C SER A 71 9.29 -45.05 30.59
N PRO A 72 10.61 -44.91 30.33
CA PRO A 72 11.44 -46.03 29.92
C PRO A 72 11.74 -46.93 31.13
N ALA A 73 10.76 -47.70 31.58
CA ALA A 73 11.03 -48.92 32.31
C ALA A 73 11.49 -49.95 31.28
N SER A 74 12.77 -50.31 31.35
CA SER A 74 13.36 -51.40 30.58
C SER A 74 12.54 -52.67 30.81
N SER A 75 11.72 -53.04 29.83
CA SER A 75 10.97 -54.28 29.81
C SER A 75 11.35 -55.03 28.54
N VAL A 76 12.31 -55.93 28.73
CA VAL A 76 12.75 -56.96 27.80
C VAL A 76 11.55 -57.72 27.25
N HIS A 77 11.19 -57.46 26.00
CA HIS A 77 10.39 -58.36 25.19
C HIS A 77 11.06 -58.52 23.83
N SER A 78 12.01 -59.46 23.79
CA SER A 78 12.40 -60.12 22.56
C SER A 78 11.18 -60.82 21.98
N SER A 79 10.83 -60.57 20.72
CA SER A 79 10.58 -61.65 19.75
C SER A 79 10.37 -61.13 18.34
N SER A 80 10.93 -61.90 17.40
CA SER A 80 10.66 -61.93 15.97
C SER A 80 11.23 -60.78 15.14
N ASN A 81 12.55 -60.86 14.94
CA ASN A 81 13.19 -60.43 13.70
C ASN A 81 12.50 -61.13 12.51
N HIS A 82 11.47 -60.54 11.93
CA HIS A 82 11.27 -60.68 10.49
C HIS A 82 12.33 -59.80 9.83
N SER A 83 13.52 -60.39 9.72
CA SER A 83 14.54 -59.95 8.78
C SER A 83 13.93 -60.12 7.39
N HIS A 84 13.20 -59.10 6.95
CA HIS A 84 13.04 -58.83 5.54
C HIS A 84 14.44 -58.50 5.06
N TYR A 85 15.12 -59.56 4.64
CA TYR A 85 16.27 -59.61 3.76
C TYR A 85 16.66 -58.19 3.33
N LEU A 86 17.73 -57.69 3.94
CA LEU A 86 18.59 -56.65 3.37
C LEU A 86 19.13 -57.22 2.06
N THR A 87 18.26 -57.35 1.08
CA THR A 87 18.65 -57.62 -0.26
C THR A 87 19.22 -56.30 -0.69
N SER A 88 20.55 -56.23 -0.67
CA SER A 88 21.35 -55.29 -1.43
C SER A 88 21.05 -55.50 -2.93
N GLN A 89 19.78 -55.34 -3.32
CA GLN A 89 19.37 -55.14 -4.68
C GLN A 89 19.73 -53.68 -4.93
N GLU A 90 20.80 -53.51 -5.68
CA GLU A 90 21.14 -52.27 -6.36
C GLU A 90 19.85 -51.56 -6.76
N GLU A 91 19.61 -50.35 -6.22
CA GLU A 91 18.35 -49.63 -6.42
C GLU A 91 17.94 -49.73 -7.89
N PRO A 92 16.72 -50.20 -8.21
CA PRO A 92 16.33 -50.44 -9.60
C PRO A 92 16.49 -49.13 -10.37
N GLU A 93 17.18 -49.18 -11.52
CA GLU A 93 17.55 -47.97 -12.29
C GLU A 93 16.36 -47.04 -12.58
N SER A 94 15.14 -47.58 -12.64
CA SER A 94 13.91 -46.81 -12.80
C SER A 94 13.65 -45.84 -11.63
N ILE A 95 13.95 -46.23 -10.39
CA ILE A 95 13.81 -45.36 -9.21
C ILE A 95 14.91 -44.29 -9.20
N LYS A 96 16.13 -44.62 -9.62
CA LYS A 96 17.21 -43.63 -9.81
C LYS A 96 16.81 -42.58 -10.86
N LYS A 97 16.36 -43.01 -12.03
CA LYS A 97 15.88 -42.14 -13.12
C LYS A 97 14.67 -41.28 -12.68
N TRP A 98 13.77 -41.83 -11.87
CA TRP A 98 12.64 -41.08 -11.30
C TRP A 98 13.09 -40.02 -10.30
N ARG A 99 13.98 -40.35 -9.36
CA ARG A 99 14.53 -39.38 -8.40
C ARG A 99 15.28 -38.25 -9.09
N GLU A 100 16.11 -38.57 -10.08
CA GLU A 100 16.84 -37.57 -10.87
C GLU A 100 15.89 -36.63 -11.61
N LYS A 101 14.86 -37.17 -12.28
CA LYS A 101 13.84 -36.37 -12.97
C LYS A 101 13.03 -35.50 -12.00
N HIS A 102 12.67 -36.04 -10.85
CA HIS A 102 11.90 -35.32 -9.83
C HIS A 102 12.73 -34.21 -9.19
N LEU A 103 13.97 -34.50 -8.81
CA LEU A 103 14.91 -33.51 -8.28
C LEU A 103 15.15 -32.38 -9.28
N LYS A 104 15.27 -32.70 -10.57
CA LYS A 104 15.39 -31.69 -11.63
C LYS A 104 14.15 -30.81 -11.73
N SER A 105 12.95 -31.38 -11.65
CA SER A 105 11.70 -30.60 -11.68
C SER A 105 11.51 -29.72 -10.44
N ILE A 106 11.91 -30.20 -9.26
CA ILE A 106 11.91 -29.37 -8.04
C ILE A 106 12.86 -28.19 -8.23
N LYS A 107 14.09 -28.47 -8.65
CA LYS A 107 15.09 -27.42 -8.86
C LYS A 107 14.64 -26.37 -9.87
N GLU A 108 14.01 -26.78 -10.96
CA GLU A 108 13.46 -25.86 -11.97
C GLU A 108 12.33 -24.97 -11.40
N LYS A 109 11.47 -25.53 -10.55
CA LYS A 109 10.42 -24.77 -9.85
C LYS A 109 11.01 -23.79 -8.84
N ASP A 110 11.99 -24.24 -8.04
CA ASP A 110 12.67 -23.39 -7.07
C ASP A 110 13.36 -22.20 -7.77
N GLU A 111 14.03 -22.45 -8.92
CA GLU A 111 14.65 -21.42 -9.73
C GLU A 111 13.63 -20.45 -10.34
N LEU A 112 12.44 -20.93 -10.73
CA LEU A 112 11.35 -20.09 -11.24
C LEU A 112 10.77 -19.20 -10.13
N GLU A 113 10.49 -19.78 -8.97
CA GLU A 113 9.96 -19.06 -7.80
C GLU A 113 10.95 -18.00 -7.32
N GLU A 114 12.24 -18.30 -7.28
CA GLU A 114 13.26 -17.33 -6.92
C GLU A 114 13.32 -16.16 -7.91
N LYS A 115 13.21 -16.44 -9.22
CA LYS A 115 13.16 -15.39 -10.25
C LYS A 115 11.93 -14.50 -10.09
N GLN A 116 10.74 -15.09 -9.94
CA GLN A 116 9.50 -14.32 -9.75
C GLN A 116 9.58 -13.46 -8.48
N LYS A 117 10.06 -14.03 -7.38
CA LYS A 117 10.25 -13.29 -6.12
C LYS A 117 11.20 -12.10 -6.29
N ASN A 118 12.28 -12.28 -7.04
CA ASN A 118 13.23 -11.19 -7.29
C ASN A 118 12.65 -10.15 -8.23
N GLU A 119 11.92 -10.55 -9.27
CA GLU A 119 11.20 -9.62 -10.16
C GLU A 119 10.17 -8.78 -9.41
N LEU A 120 9.36 -9.39 -8.54
CA LEU A 120 8.39 -8.66 -7.70
C LEU A 120 9.09 -7.65 -6.78
N ARG A 121 10.23 -8.01 -6.19
CA ARG A 121 11.02 -7.08 -5.36
C ARG A 121 11.59 -5.94 -6.18
N GLU A 122 12.11 -6.22 -7.36
CA GLU A 122 12.63 -5.19 -8.25
C GLU A 122 11.52 -4.25 -8.74
N GLN A 123 10.35 -4.79 -9.07
CA GLN A 123 9.19 -4.01 -9.45
C GLN A 123 8.71 -3.11 -8.31
N ALA A 124 8.57 -3.66 -7.09
CA ALA A 124 8.20 -2.87 -5.91
C ALA A 124 9.21 -1.75 -5.64
N LYS A 125 10.52 -2.02 -5.80
CA LYS A 125 11.56 -1.00 -5.67
C LYS A 125 11.45 0.08 -6.75
N LYS A 126 11.25 -0.30 -8.01
CA LYS A 126 11.08 0.65 -9.13
C LYS A 126 9.85 1.52 -8.93
N GLU A 127 8.74 0.95 -8.47
CA GLU A 127 7.50 1.68 -8.20
C GLU A 127 7.67 2.67 -7.04
N LEU A 128 8.35 2.26 -5.97
CA LEU A 128 8.68 3.16 -4.86
C LEU A 128 9.52 4.35 -5.34
N GLU A 129 10.56 4.09 -6.13
CA GLU A 129 11.40 5.16 -6.72
C GLU A 129 10.60 6.06 -7.67
N ALA A 130 9.69 5.50 -8.47
CA ALA A 130 8.81 6.25 -9.36
C ALA A 130 7.86 7.16 -8.57
N TRP A 131 7.27 6.66 -7.48
CA TRP A 131 6.40 7.43 -6.60
C TRP A 131 7.14 8.60 -5.95
N HIS A 132 8.37 8.37 -5.46
CA HIS A 132 9.20 9.45 -4.91
C HIS A 132 9.49 10.54 -5.94
N LYS A 133 9.86 10.16 -7.17
CA LYS A 133 10.09 11.12 -8.26
C LYS A 133 8.82 11.90 -8.60
N GLN A 134 7.68 11.22 -8.72
CA GLN A 134 6.41 11.88 -9.00
C GLN A 134 6.05 12.88 -7.90
N LYS A 135 6.21 12.49 -6.63
CA LYS A 135 5.96 13.36 -5.48
C LYS A 135 6.88 14.58 -5.46
N GLU A 136 8.17 14.40 -5.78
CA GLU A 136 9.11 15.51 -5.89
C GLU A 136 8.70 16.51 -6.98
N VAL A 137 8.30 16.01 -8.15
CA VAL A 137 7.79 16.84 -9.24
C VAL A 137 6.53 17.58 -8.82
N GLU A 138 5.56 16.91 -8.19
CA GLU A 138 4.33 17.54 -7.71
C GLU A 138 4.60 18.64 -6.68
N ILE A 139 5.51 18.40 -5.73
CA ILE A 139 5.92 19.40 -4.74
C ILE A 139 6.61 20.58 -5.44
N ALA A 140 7.49 20.32 -6.41
CA ALA A 140 8.19 21.35 -7.16
C ALA A 140 7.21 22.20 -7.99
N ASP A 141 6.25 21.56 -8.65
CA ASP A 141 5.21 22.24 -9.41
C ASP A 141 4.29 23.07 -8.52
N ARG A 142 3.87 22.55 -7.36
CA ARG A 142 3.10 23.32 -6.38
C ARG A 142 3.89 24.53 -5.87
N LYS A 143 5.18 24.37 -5.57
CA LYS A 143 6.06 25.49 -5.18
C LYS A 143 6.17 26.53 -6.29
N LYS A 144 6.32 26.09 -7.55
CA LYS A 144 6.39 26.98 -8.72
C LYS A 144 5.08 27.72 -8.94
N GLN A 145 3.93 27.04 -8.83
CA GLN A 145 2.61 27.64 -8.93
C GLN A 145 2.38 28.68 -7.83
N ASN A 146 2.74 28.37 -6.59
CA ASN A 146 2.65 29.32 -5.47
C ASN A 146 3.51 30.57 -5.72
N ARG A 147 4.77 30.39 -6.18
CA ARG A 147 5.63 31.52 -6.53
C ARG A 147 5.03 32.38 -7.65
N ILE A 148 4.51 31.76 -8.70
CA ILE A 148 3.84 32.48 -9.79
C ILE A 148 2.58 33.21 -9.28
N ALA A 149 1.81 32.59 -8.38
CA ALA A 149 0.63 33.22 -7.78
C ALA A 149 1.02 34.45 -6.95
N GLU A 150 2.09 34.37 -6.17
CA GLU A 150 2.63 35.48 -5.39
C GLU A 150 3.20 36.60 -6.27
N GLU A 151 3.94 36.25 -7.33
CA GLU A 151 4.41 37.22 -8.32
C GLU A 151 3.25 37.91 -9.05
N LYS A 152 2.17 37.19 -9.37
CA LYS A 152 0.96 37.78 -9.95
C LYS A 152 0.25 38.69 -8.96
N LEU A 153 0.14 38.27 -7.71
CA LEU A 153 -0.50 39.06 -6.65
C LEU A 153 0.28 40.34 -6.38
N SER A 154 1.61 40.26 -6.28
CA SER A 154 2.46 41.45 -6.07
C SER A 154 2.42 42.41 -7.26
N LYS A 155 2.46 41.91 -8.50
CA LYS A 155 2.25 42.74 -9.70
C LYS A 155 0.87 43.40 -9.70
N ASN A 156 -0.17 42.64 -9.38
CA ASN A 156 -1.53 43.17 -9.33
C ASN A 156 -1.70 44.23 -8.24
N LEU A 157 -1.05 44.05 -7.08
CA LEU A 157 -1.03 45.05 -6.00
C LEU A 157 -0.30 46.33 -6.43
N VAL A 158 0.88 46.22 -7.03
CA VAL A 158 1.64 47.39 -7.51
C VAL A 158 0.87 48.15 -8.58
N GLU A 159 0.27 47.45 -9.53
CA GLU A 159 -0.55 48.05 -10.59
C GLU A 159 -1.84 48.68 -10.05
N SER A 160 -2.49 48.04 -9.06
CA SER A 160 -3.69 48.59 -8.42
C SER A 160 -3.38 49.84 -7.58
N GLN A 161 -2.21 49.88 -6.92
CA GLN A 161 -1.72 51.05 -6.19
C GLN A 161 -1.36 52.22 -7.14
N SER A 162 -0.80 51.94 -8.32
CA SER A 162 -0.43 52.99 -9.29
C SER A 162 -1.63 53.56 -10.06
N ASN A 163 -2.68 52.75 -10.27
CA ASN A 163 -3.79 53.12 -11.15
C ASN A 163 -4.95 53.83 -10.43
N GLY A 164 -4.82 54.15 -9.14
CA GLY A 164 -5.86 54.87 -8.39
C GLY A 164 -7.16 54.08 -8.15
N GLN A 165 -7.16 52.76 -8.40
CA GLN A 165 -8.32 51.87 -8.32
C GLN A 165 -8.57 51.30 -6.91
N GLY A 166 -8.19 52.05 -5.87
CA GLY A 166 -8.24 51.58 -4.48
C GLY A 166 -9.62 51.08 -4.06
N TRP A 167 -10.71 51.77 -4.45
CA TRP A 167 -12.07 51.34 -4.11
C TRP A 167 -12.50 50.04 -4.81
N ALA A 168 -12.10 49.83 -6.07
CA ALA A 168 -12.39 48.61 -6.79
C ALA A 168 -11.62 47.40 -6.24
N GLU A 169 -10.41 47.60 -5.72
CA GLU A 169 -9.60 46.57 -5.05
C GLU A 169 -10.16 46.22 -3.67
N ILE A 170 -10.46 47.23 -2.84
CA ILE A 170 -11.07 47.04 -1.52
C ILE A 170 -12.39 46.28 -1.65
N ALA A 171 -13.22 46.61 -2.64
CA ALA A 171 -14.48 45.92 -2.90
C ALA A 171 -14.31 44.45 -3.34
N LYS A 172 -13.20 44.06 -3.98
CA LYS A 172 -12.91 42.64 -4.30
C LYS A 172 -12.53 41.84 -3.06
N LEU A 173 -11.91 42.49 -2.07
CA LEU A 173 -11.48 41.87 -0.82
C LEU A 173 -12.61 41.73 0.21
N ILE A 174 -13.71 42.46 0.03
CA ILE A 174 -14.88 42.35 0.89
C ILE A 174 -15.63 41.05 0.63
N ASP A 175 -15.86 40.29 1.69
CA ASP A 175 -16.75 39.14 1.67
C ASP A 175 -18.20 39.57 1.37
N THR A 176 -18.71 39.22 0.20
CA THR A 176 -20.10 39.47 -0.22
C THR A 176 -21.06 38.38 0.24
N GLY A 177 -20.55 37.34 0.90
CA GLY A 177 -21.32 36.26 1.48
C GLY A 177 -22.17 36.69 2.68
N LYS A 178 -23.09 35.79 3.07
CA LYS A 178 -23.92 35.97 4.27
C LYS A 178 -23.02 36.03 5.51
N PRO A 179 -23.20 37.01 6.41
CA PRO A 179 -22.40 37.10 7.61
C PRO A 179 -22.59 35.85 8.49
N ALA A 180 -21.54 35.46 9.22
CA ALA A 180 -21.63 34.40 10.19
C ALA A 180 -22.69 34.73 11.26
N LYS A 181 -23.29 33.71 11.88
CA LYS A 181 -24.48 33.85 12.76
C LYS A 181 -24.31 34.85 13.92
N ASN A 182 -23.08 35.15 14.33
CA ASN A 182 -22.75 36.09 15.41
C ASN A 182 -21.81 37.22 14.95
N ALA A 183 -21.68 37.47 13.63
CA ALA A 183 -20.84 38.53 13.12
C ALA A 183 -21.53 39.90 13.28
N VAL A 184 -20.72 40.94 13.50
CA VAL A 184 -21.18 42.33 13.53
C VAL A 184 -21.81 42.69 12.17
N ASP A 185 -22.93 43.42 12.20
CA ASP A 185 -23.57 43.88 10.99
C ASP A 185 -22.68 44.87 10.24
N THR A 186 -22.16 44.43 9.09
CA THR A 186 -21.31 45.23 8.20
C THR A 186 -22.07 45.71 6.96
N THR A 187 -23.39 45.51 6.89
CA THR A 187 -24.22 45.79 5.70
C THR A 187 -24.06 47.23 5.22
N ARG A 188 -24.14 48.21 6.14
CA ARG A 188 -23.98 49.63 5.80
C ARG A 188 -22.57 49.95 5.29
N MET A 189 -21.55 49.39 5.92
CA MET A 189 -20.15 49.58 5.51
C MET A 189 -19.91 48.99 4.10
N ARG A 190 -20.43 47.79 3.84
CA ARG A 190 -20.34 47.13 2.53
C ARG A 190 -21.03 47.95 1.44
N ALA A 191 -22.20 48.52 1.73
CA ALA A 191 -22.95 49.36 0.78
C ALA A 191 -22.14 50.60 0.37
N LEU A 192 -21.57 51.34 1.34
CA LEU A 192 -20.75 52.52 1.06
C LEU A 192 -19.50 52.21 0.21
N ILE A 193 -18.86 51.06 0.45
CA ILE A 193 -17.67 50.68 -0.30
C ILE A 193 -18.01 50.27 -1.74
N LEU A 194 -19.17 49.65 -1.96
CA LEU A 194 -19.65 49.32 -3.31
C LEU A 194 -20.07 50.57 -4.09
N GLU A 195 -20.70 51.54 -3.44
CA GLU A 195 -21.06 52.84 -4.03
C GLU A 195 -19.82 53.57 -4.56
N HIS A 196 -18.77 53.72 -3.73
CA HIS A 196 -17.52 54.34 -4.17
C HIS A 196 -16.79 53.54 -5.27
N LYS A 197 -16.97 52.21 -5.33
CA LYS A 197 -16.49 51.43 -6.47
C LYS A 197 -17.24 51.79 -7.76
N GLU A 198 -18.55 51.98 -7.71
CA GLU A 198 -19.34 52.34 -8.90
C GLU A 198 -19.01 53.76 -9.38
N GLU A 199 -18.84 54.72 -8.45
CA GLU A 199 -18.44 56.10 -8.75
C GLU A 199 -17.05 56.20 -9.40
N THR A 200 -16.12 55.31 -9.06
CA THR A 200 -14.75 55.32 -9.62
C THR A 200 -14.63 54.60 -10.97
N VAL A 201 -15.68 53.88 -11.38
CA VAL A 201 -15.74 53.14 -12.65
C VAL A 201 -16.55 53.90 -13.72
N ALA A 202 -17.37 54.88 -13.31
CA ALA A 202 -18.11 55.80 -14.18
C ALA A 202 -17.25 56.97 -14.67
#